data_AF-A0A2A4WUE6-F1
#
_entry.id   AF-A0A2A4WUE6-F1
#
_cell.length_a   1.000
_cell.length_b   1.000
_cell.length_c   1.000
_cell.angle_alpha   90.00
_cell.angle_beta   90.00
_cell.angle_gamma   90.00
#
_symmetry.space_group_name_H-M   'P 1'
#
loop_
_entity.id
_entity.type
_entity.pdbx_description
1 polymer ?
#
loop_
_entity_poly.entity_id
_entity_poly.type
_entity_poly.pdbx_seq_one_letter_code
_entity_poly.pdbx_strand_id
1 'polypeptide(L)'
;MDIISQYLEIATFIITILGLPAAIFVYIKEQEHQRAEREYGTFDALDAKYIEIQQLCLENPQLDVFDSPFANPIELTEQQQKQEEAILLIRISIFERAFLMYQRTRSESKQSQWDGWELEIKEWFSRKNFITTWNEHGAYFDKSFFEHFNRYISGLD
;
A
#
# COMPACT_ATOMS: atom_id res chain seq x y z
N MET A 1 22.65 3.17 62.49
CA MET A 1 21.68 3.29 61.38
C MET A 1 22.37 3.57 60.04
N ASP A 2 23.66 3.93 60.04
CA ASP A 2 24.37 4.43 58.86
C ASP A 2 24.72 3.35 57.84
N ILE A 3 25.07 2.14 58.30
CA ILE A 3 25.45 1.02 57.43
C ILE A 3 24.27 0.55 56.57
N ILE A 4 23.07 0.46 57.14
CA ILE A 4 21.85 0.06 56.41
C ILE A 4 21.49 1.11 55.36
N SER A 5 21.59 2.40 55.71
CA SER A 5 21.38 3.50 54.77
C SER A 5 22.36 3.44 53.59
N GLN A 6 23.63 3.16 53.87
CA GLN A 6 24.68 3.06 52.85
C GLN A 6 24.46 1.87 51.89
N TYR A 7 24.03 0.71 52.41
CA TYR A 7 23.68 -0.42 51.55
C TYR A 7 22.47 -0.13 50.65
N LEU A 8 21.45 0.59 51.16
CA LEU A 8 20.30 1.00 50.37
C LEU A 8 20.67 2.03 49.29
N GLU A 9 21.59 2.94 49.60
CA GLU A 9 22.09 3.93 48.64
C GLU A 9 22.88 3.26 47.50
N ILE A 10 23.78 2.33 47.83
CA ILE A 10 24.52 1.54 46.82
C ILE A 10 23.55 0.72 45.97
N ALA A 11 22.54 0.09 46.57
CA ALA A 11 21.52 -0.66 45.84
C ALA A 11 20.75 0.24 44.86
N THR A 12 20.39 1.46 45.28
CA THR A 12 19.70 2.44 44.42
C THR A 12 20.58 2.87 43.24
N PHE A 13 21.88 3.09 43.47
CA PHE A 13 22.83 3.38 42.40
C PHE A 13 22.97 2.21 41.42
N ILE A 14 23.09 0.98 41.91
CA ILE A 14 23.16 -0.22 41.05
C ILE A 14 21.88 -0.37 40.21
N ILE A 15 20.71 -0.23 40.83
CA ILE A 15 19.41 -0.30 40.14
C ILE A 15 19.30 0.80 39.09
N THR A 16 19.81 2.01 39.35
CA THR A 16 19.73 3.11 38.39
C THR A 16 20.69 2.90 37.21
N ILE A 17 21.93 2.48 37.49
CA ILE A 17 22.97 2.22 36.48
C ILE A 17 22.57 1.06 35.57
N LEU A 18 21.87 0.04 36.08
CA LEU A 18 21.41 -1.10 35.28
C LEU A 18 20.02 -0.89 34.68
N GLY A 19 19.12 -0.30 35.46
CA GLY A 19 17.72 -0.13 35.11
C GLY A 19 17.49 0.87 33.98
N LEU A 20 18.21 1.99 33.96
CA LEU A 20 18.05 2.99 32.90
C LEU A 20 18.52 2.45 31.53
N PRO A 21 19.72 1.86 31.38
CA PRO A 21 20.11 1.24 30.11
C PRO A 21 19.20 0.07 29.70
N ALA A 22 18.75 -0.76 30.65
CA ALA A 22 17.81 -1.83 30.35
C ALA A 22 16.47 -1.29 29.84
N ALA A 23 15.93 -0.23 30.45
CA ALA A 23 14.71 0.42 29.99
C ALA A 23 14.87 1.04 28.59
N ILE A 24 16.01 1.69 28.32
CA ILE A 24 16.33 2.22 26.98
C ILE A 24 16.41 1.08 25.96
N PHE A 25 17.07 -0.02 26.30
CA PHE A 25 17.19 -1.19 25.41
C PHE A 25 15.84 -1.81 25.08
N VAL A 26 15.00 -2.04 26.10
CA VAL A 26 13.62 -2.54 25.91
C VAL A 26 12.81 -1.58 25.06
N TYR A 27 12.91 -0.27 25.31
CA TYR A 27 12.21 0.74 24.52
C TYR A 27 12.62 0.73 23.04
N ILE A 28 13.92 0.62 22.74
CA ILE A 28 14.40 0.54 21.35
C ILE A 28 13.87 -0.72 20.67
N LYS A 29 13.97 -1.88 21.34
CA LYS A 29 13.48 -3.15 20.80
C LYS A 29 11.97 -3.14 20.54
N GLU A 30 11.22 -2.54 21.45
CA GLU A 30 9.77 -2.37 21.31
C GLU A 30 9.43 -1.42 20.15
N GLN A 31 10.18 -0.31 19.99
CA GLN A 31 10.00 0.60 18.84
C GLN A 31 10.28 -0.10 17.50
N GLU A 32 11.31 -0.95 17.43
CA GLU A 32 11.59 -1.76 16.24
C GLU A 32 10.46 -2.75 15.96
N HIS A 33 9.93 -3.43 16.98
CA HIS A 33 8.80 -4.35 16.85
C HIS A 33 7.53 -3.63 16.37
N GLN A 34 7.18 -2.50 17.00
CA GLN A 34 6.03 -1.68 16.61
C GLN A 34 6.16 -1.10 15.20
N ARG A 35 7.40 -0.85 14.74
CA ARG A 35 7.65 -0.45 13.36
C ARG A 35 7.41 -1.62 12.40
N ALA A 36 7.91 -2.81 12.72
CA ALA A 36 7.68 -4.01 11.93
C ALA A 36 6.19 -4.37 11.86
N GLU A 37 5.47 -4.37 12.98
CA GLU A 37 4.02 -4.66 13.02
C GLU A 37 3.18 -3.63 12.26
N ARG A 38 3.50 -2.33 12.35
CA ARG A 38 2.82 -1.31 11.54
C ARG A 38 3.06 -1.53 10.05
N GLU A 39 4.26 -1.93 9.67
CA GLU A 39 4.54 -2.30 8.29
C GLU A 39 3.72 -3.53 7.89
N TYR A 40 3.69 -4.61 8.70
CA TYR A 40 2.88 -5.81 8.46
C TYR A 40 1.37 -5.54 8.36
N GLY A 41 0.78 -4.76 9.27
CA GLY A 41 -0.66 -4.45 9.25
C GLY A 41 -1.11 -3.68 8.00
N THR A 42 -0.21 -2.95 7.34
CA THR A 42 -0.52 -2.33 6.04
C THR A 42 -0.54 -3.30 4.87
N PHE A 43 0.21 -4.42 4.94
CA PHE A 43 0.16 -5.47 3.92
C PHE A 43 -1.20 -6.19 3.94
N ASP A 44 -1.69 -6.59 5.11
CA ASP A 44 -2.98 -7.30 5.25
C ASP A 44 -4.17 -6.50 4.68
N ALA A 45 -4.15 -5.17 4.84
CA ALA A 45 -5.21 -4.32 4.32
C ALA A 45 -5.21 -4.22 2.79
N LEU A 46 -4.04 -4.29 2.16
CA LEU A 46 -3.91 -4.24 0.70
C LEU A 46 -4.28 -5.59 0.07
N ASP A 47 -3.84 -6.70 0.65
CA ASP A 47 -4.23 -8.05 0.22
C ASP A 47 -5.75 -8.28 0.35
N ALA A 48 -6.36 -7.81 1.43
CA ALA A 48 -7.81 -7.87 1.59
C ALA A 48 -8.55 -7.10 0.47
N LYS A 49 -8.04 -5.93 0.06
CA LYS A 49 -8.61 -5.15 -1.05
C LYS A 49 -8.41 -5.82 -2.39
N TYR A 50 -7.30 -6.54 -2.58
CA TYR A 50 -7.08 -7.34 -3.77
C TYR A 50 -8.11 -8.48 -3.87
N ILE A 51 -8.39 -9.21 -2.79
CA ILE A 51 -9.42 -10.26 -2.80
C ILE A 51 -10.81 -9.67 -3.13
N GLU A 52 -11.14 -8.52 -2.56
CA GLU A 52 -12.41 -7.83 -2.80
C GLU A 52 -12.61 -7.47 -4.28
N ILE A 53 -11.58 -6.94 -4.96
CA ILE A 53 -11.71 -6.64 -6.40
C ILE A 53 -11.85 -7.92 -7.23
N GLN A 54 -11.17 -9.01 -6.87
CA GLN A 54 -11.34 -10.28 -7.59
C GLN A 54 -12.76 -10.83 -7.43
N GLN A 55 -13.37 -10.68 -6.25
CA GLN A 55 -14.78 -11.03 -6.04
C GLN A 55 -15.72 -10.17 -6.90
N LEU A 56 -15.50 -8.85 -6.96
CA LEU A 56 -16.29 -7.95 -7.82
C LEU A 56 -16.17 -8.32 -9.30
N CYS A 57 -14.98 -8.74 -9.75
CA CYS A 57 -14.80 -9.22 -11.12
C CYS A 57 -15.56 -10.53 -11.38
N LEU A 58 -15.58 -11.46 -10.41
CA LEU A 58 -16.35 -12.71 -10.51
C LEU A 58 -17.86 -12.48 -10.52
N GLU A 59 -18.34 -11.45 -9.82
CA GLU A 59 -19.75 -11.04 -9.81
C GLU A 59 -20.17 -10.31 -11.09
N ASN A 60 -19.21 -9.68 -11.78
CA ASN A 60 -19.44 -8.93 -13.01
C ASN A 60 -18.55 -9.44 -14.17
N PRO A 61 -18.65 -10.73 -14.53
CA PRO A 61 -17.72 -11.38 -15.45
C PRO A 61 -17.79 -10.84 -16.89
N GLN A 62 -18.84 -10.08 -17.22
CA GLN A 62 -19.02 -9.44 -18.52
C GLN A 62 -18.23 -8.15 -18.69
N LEU A 63 -17.71 -7.56 -17.61
CA LEU A 63 -16.97 -6.30 -17.63
C LEU A 63 -15.48 -6.58 -17.83
N ASP A 64 -14.78 -5.71 -18.58
CA ASP A 64 -13.35 -5.88 -18.89
C ASP A 64 -12.45 -5.36 -17.74
N VAL A 65 -12.73 -5.85 -16.53
CA VAL A 65 -12.16 -5.38 -15.25
C VAL A 65 -11.22 -6.38 -14.59
N PHE A 66 -11.09 -7.58 -15.15
CA PHE A 66 -10.16 -8.61 -14.69
C PHE A 66 -8.73 -8.34 -15.16
N ASP A 67 -7.74 -8.96 -14.53
CA ASP A 67 -6.32 -8.76 -14.85
C ASP A 67 -5.97 -9.20 -16.27
N SER A 68 -6.77 -10.06 -16.91
CA SER A 68 -6.64 -10.40 -18.32
C SER A 68 -7.71 -9.69 -19.15
N PRO A 69 -7.35 -8.92 -20.19
CA PRO A 69 -8.34 -8.20 -20.99
C PRO A 69 -9.12 -9.15 -21.91
N PHE A 70 -10.34 -8.78 -22.26
CA PHE A 70 -11.08 -9.47 -23.32
C PHE A 70 -10.43 -9.27 -24.69
N ALA A 71 -10.27 -10.36 -25.44
CA ALA A 71 -9.82 -10.29 -26.82
C ALA A 71 -10.81 -9.53 -27.72
N ASN A 72 -12.11 -9.64 -27.42
CA ASN A 72 -13.19 -8.91 -28.09
C ASN A 72 -14.19 -8.42 -27.02
N PRO A 73 -14.01 -7.20 -26.48
CA PRO A 73 -14.95 -6.62 -25.52
C PRO A 73 -16.34 -6.46 -26.13
N ILE A 74 -17.38 -6.74 -25.35
CA ILE A 74 -18.77 -6.50 -25.75
C ILE A 74 -19.14 -5.04 -25.53
N GLU A 75 -20.16 -4.56 -26.24
CA GLU A 75 -20.74 -3.24 -25.96
C GLU A 75 -21.53 -3.28 -24.65
N LEU A 76 -21.15 -2.43 -23.70
CA LEU A 76 -21.76 -2.35 -22.38
C LEU A 76 -22.99 -1.44 -22.37
N THR A 77 -24.02 -1.83 -21.64
CA THR A 77 -25.15 -0.94 -21.30
C THR A 77 -24.68 0.20 -20.39
N GLU A 78 -25.44 1.30 -20.30
CA GLU A 78 -25.10 2.43 -19.42
C GLU A 78 -24.88 1.99 -17.96
N GLN A 79 -25.74 1.08 -17.46
CA GLN A 79 -25.59 0.52 -16.12
C GLN A 79 -24.26 -0.25 -15.97
N GLN A 80 -23.90 -1.05 -16.97
CA GLN A 80 -22.65 -1.82 -16.97
C GLN A 80 -21.42 -0.93 -17.07
N GLN A 81 -21.48 0.15 -17.86
CA GLN A 81 -20.42 1.15 -17.93
C GLN A 81 -20.18 1.80 -16.55
N LYS A 82 -21.26 2.10 -15.81
CA LYS A 82 -21.15 2.64 -14.44
C LYS A 82 -20.58 1.62 -13.45
N GLN A 83 -20.89 0.34 -13.61
CA GLN A 83 -20.28 -0.73 -12.81
C GLN A 83 -18.79 -0.89 -13.13
N GLU A 84 -18.42 -0.86 -14.41
CA GLU A 84 -17.03 -0.93 -14.86
C GLU A 84 -16.22 0.24 -14.29
N GLU A 85 -16.73 1.46 -14.44
CA GLU A 85 -16.13 2.68 -13.87
C GLU A 85 -15.89 2.53 -12.37
N ALA A 86 -16.89 2.07 -11.60
CA ALA A 86 -16.77 1.89 -10.16
C ALA A 86 -15.69 0.87 -9.78
N ILE A 87 -15.62 -0.27 -10.48
CA ILE A 87 -14.61 -1.32 -10.22
C ILE A 87 -13.21 -0.82 -10.60
N LEU A 88 -13.07 -0.10 -11.72
CA LEU A 88 -11.80 0.50 -12.11
C LEU A 88 -11.33 1.57 -11.11
N LEU A 89 -12.22 2.35 -10.53
CA LEU A 89 -11.87 3.29 -9.45
C LEU A 89 -11.38 2.57 -8.19
N ILE A 90 -11.98 1.44 -7.83
CA ILE A 90 -11.49 0.58 -6.75
C ILE A 90 -10.06 0.11 -7.08
N ARG A 91 -9.82 -0.36 -8.31
CA ARG A 91 -8.49 -0.77 -8.77
C ARG A 91 -7.46 0.36 -8.65
N ILE A 92 -7.78 1.55 -9.13
CA ILE A 92 -6.89 2.71 -9.06
C ILE A 92 -6.57 3.05 -7.59
N SER A 93 -7.54 2.93 -6.68
CA SER A 93 -7.29 3.14 -5.25
C SER A 93 -6.32 2.13 -4.63
N ILE A 94 -6.33 0.88 -5.12
CA ILE A 94 -5.36 -0.16 -4.71
C ILE A 94 -3.96 0.21 -5.23
N PHE A 95 -3.86 0.64 -6.48
CA PHE A 95 -2.61 1.10 -7.09
C PHE A 95 -2.02 2.30 -6.37
N GLU A 96 -2.83 3.29 -6.00
CA GLU A 96 -2.40 4.42 -5.19
C GLU A 96 -1.85 3.94 -3.84
N ARG A 97 -2.54 3.03 -3.16
CA ARG A 97 -2.08 2.49 -1.88
C ARG A 97 -0.75 1.77 -2.01
N ALA A 98 -0.59 0.94 -3.04
CA ALA A 98 0.68 0.27 -3.35
C ALA A 98 1.80 1.29 -3.60
N PHE A 99 1.54 2.30 -4.43
CA PHE A 99 2.50 3.37 -4.71
C PHE A 99 2.95 4.10 -3.44
N LEU A 100 2.01 4.53 -2.59
CA LEU A 100 2.33 5.24 -1.35
C LEU A 100 3.11 4.36 -0.36
N MET A 101 2.84 3.05 -0.36
CA MET A 101 3.49 2.07 0.51
C MET A 101 4.94 1.80 0.10
N TYR A 102 5.19 1.60 -1.19
CA TYR A 102 6.50 1.15 -1.67
C TYR A 102 7.41 2.29 -2.12
N GLN A 103 6.89 3.36 -2.73
CA GLN A 103 7.72 4.46 -3.24
C GLN A 103 8.49 5.17 -2.11
N ARG A 104 7.97 5.16 -0.88
CA ARG A 104 8.57 5.86 0.26
C ARG A 104 9.66 5.06 0.98
N THR A 105 9.89 3.80 0.64
CA THR A 105 10.79 2.92 1.42
C THR A 105 11.98 2.42 0.60
N ARG A 106 13.21 2.54 1.15
CA ARG A 106 14.48 2.25 0.46
C ARG A 106 15.04 0.83 0.64
N SER A 107 14.23 -0.18 1.02
CA SER A 107 14.74 -1.55 1.14
C SER A 107 14.68 -2.30 -0.20
N GLU A 108 15.71 -3.10 -0.51
CA GLU A 108 15.79 -3.87 -1.77
C GLU A 108 14.58 -4.80 -1.97
N SER A 109 14.08 -5.44 -0.91
CA SER A 109 12.89 -6.30 -0.97
C SER A 109 11.63 -5.52 -1.38
N LYS A 110 11.43 -4.31 -0.86
CA LYS A 110 10.29 -3.46 -1.24
C LYS A 110 10.44 -2.87 -2.64
N GLN A 111 11.66 -2.72 -3.14
CA GLN A 111 11.91 -2.33 -4.52
C GLN A 111 11.46 -3.41 -5.51
N SER A 112 11.81 -4.67 -5.26
CA SER A 112 11.32 -5.78 -6.10
C SER A 112 9.80 -5.91 -6.08
N GLN A 113 9.15 -5.62 -4.96
CA GLN A 113 7.68 -5.60 -4.87
C GLN A 113 7.09 -4.43 -5.67
N TRP A 114 7.71 -3.25 -5.59
CA TRP A 114 7.32 -2.09 -6.39
C TRP A 114 7.40 -2.37 -7.89
N ASP A 115 8.47 -3.02 -8.35
CA ASP A 115 8.65 -3.31 -9.79
C ASP A 115 7.48 -4.13 -10.36
N GLY A 116 6.94 -5.08 -9.58
CA GLY A 116 5.75 -5.85 -9.94
C GLY A 116 4.49 -5.00 -10.05
N TRP A 117 4.24 -4.13 -9.06
CA TRP A 117 3.12 -3.19 -9.09
C TRP A 117 3.23 -2.21 -10.25
N GLU A 118 4.42 -1.65 -10.49
CA GLU A 118 4.64 -0.69 -11.56
C GLU A 118 4.42 -1.33 -12.94
N LEU A 119 4.82 -2.60 -13.11
CA LEU A 119 4.54 -3.36 -14.32
C LEU A 119 3.03 -3.54 -14.54
N GLU A 120 2.31 -4.02 -13.54
CA GLU A 120 0.86 -4.22 -13.64
C GLU A 120 0.13 -2.91 -13.99
N ILE A 121 0.43 -1.83 -13.28
CA ILE A 121 -0.18 -0.51 -13.51
C ILE A 121 0.05 -0.06 -14.96
N LYS A 122 1.27 -0.23 -15.48
CA LYS A 122 1.60 0.12 -16.87
C LYS A 122 0.80 -0.70 -17.89
N GLU A 123 0.57 -1.98 -17.62
CA GLU A 123 -0.28 -2.83 -18.48
C GLU A 123 -1.74 -2.34 -18.49
N TRP A 124 -2.24 -1.81 -17.37
CA TRP A 124 -3.58 -1.20 -17.33
C TRP A 124 -3.67 0.10 -18.15
N PHE A 125 -2.59 0.88 -18.22
CA PHE A 125 -2.52 2.05 -19.10
C PHE A 125 -2.51 1.72 -20.59
N SER A 126 -2.48 0.45 -21.01
CA SER A 126 -2.72 0.08 -22.41
C SER A 126 -4.20 -0.19 -22.72
N ARG A 127 -5.09 -0.11 -21.73
CA ARG A 127 -6.52 -0.44 -21.89
C ARG A 127 -7.37 0.81 -22.01
N LYS A 128 -8.27 0.81 -23.00
CA LYS A 128 -9.11 1.97 -23.31
C LYS A 128 -10.06 2.34 -22.17
N ASN A 129 -10.70 1.36 -21.53
CA ASN A 129 -11.60 1.58 -20.40
C ASN A 129 -10.87 2.23 -19.22
N PHE A 130 -9.70 1.70 -18.86
CA PHE A 130 -8.86 2.26 -17.80
C PHE A 130 -8.37 3.68 -18.10
N ILE A 131 -7.87 3.95 -19.30
CA ILE A 131 -7.45 5.31 -19.71
C ILE A 131 -8.64 6.28 -19.63
N THR A 132 -9.84 5.84 -20.02
CA THR A 132 -11.05 6.67 -19.99
C THR A 132 -11.38 7.04 -18.55
N THR A 133 -11.45 6.06 -17.65
CA THR A 133 -11.67 6.30 -16.20
C THR A 133 -10.56 7.15 -15.58
N TRP A 134 -9.30 6.93 -15.96
CA TRP A 134 -8.17 7.72 -15.48
C TRP A 134 -8.23 9.19 -15.92
N ASN A 135 -8.59 9.46 -17.17
CA ASN A 135 -8.70 10.83 -17.67
C ASN A 135 -9.81 11.62 -16.96
N GLU A 136 -10.89 10.94 -16.57
CA GLU A 136 -12.01 11.56 -15.86
C GLU A 136 -11.72 11.77 -14.36
N HIS A 137 -11.11 10.77 -13.71
CA HIS A 137 -11.05 10.72 -12.24
C HIS A 137 -9.64 10.67 -11.66
N GLY A 138 -8.61 10.45 -12.47
CA GLY A 138 -7.22 10.27 -12.02
C GLY A 138 -6.72 11.44 -11.17
N ALA A 139 -7.15 12.66 -11.48
CA ALA A 139 -6.78 13.86 -10.73
C ALA A 139 -7.36 13.94 -9.31
N TYR A 140 -8.29 13.05 -8.93
CA TYR A 140 -8.85 12.97 -7.58
C TYR A 140 -7.95 12.20 -6.60
N PHE A 141 -7.02 11.40 -7.12
CA PHE A 141 -6.07 10.62 -6.33
C PHE A 141 -4.86 11.47 -5.89
N ASP A 142 -3.97 10.88 -5.09
CA ASP A 142 -2.76 11.52 -4.59
C ASP A 142 -1.95 12.16 -5.72
N LYS A 143 -1.56 13.42 -5.50
CA LYS A 143 -0.89 14.22 -6.51
C LYS A 143 0.38 13.56 -7.05
N SER A 144 1.18 12.95 -6.18
CA SER A 144 2.45 12.33 -6.59
C SER A 144 2.22 11.03 -7.36
N PHE A 145 1.18 10.28 -7.00
CA PHE A 145 0.73 9.10 -7.75
C PHE A 145 0.22 9.49 -9.14
N PHE A 146 -0.67 10.49 -9.21
CA PHE A 146 -1.22 10.99 -10.47
C PHE A 146 -0.11 11.50 -11.39
N GLU A 147 0.76 12.40 -10.92
CA GLU A 147 1.86 12.95 -11.73
C GLU A 147 2.82 11.85 -12.22
N HIS A 148 3.09 10.83 -11.39
CA HIS A 148 3.97 9.73 -11.76
C HIS A 148 3.42 8.88 -12.91
N PHE A 149 2.11 8.62 -12.94
CA PHE A 149 1.51 7.75 -13.94
C PHE A 149 0.90 8.50 -15.13
N ASN A 150 0.49 9.75 -14.96
CA ASN A 150 -0.09 10.57 -16.03
C ASN A 150 0.89 10.76 -17.21
N ARG A 151 2.21 10.70 -16.96
CA ARG A 151 3.24 10.75 -18.00
C ARG A 151 3.16 9.60 -19.01
N TYR A 152 2.59 8.45 -18.64
CA TYR A 152 2.44 7.30 -19.53
C TYR A 152 1.29 7.47 -20.53
N ILE A 153 0.35 8.38 -20.26
CA ILE A 153 -0.69 8.75 -21.23
C ILE A 153 -0.09 9.68 -22.30
N SER A 154 0.73 10.66 -21.89
CA SER A 154 1.34 11.63 -22.80
C SER A 154 2.42 11.04 -23.73
N GLY A 155 2.77 9.77 -23.57
CA GLY A 155 3.73 9.04 -24.42
C GLY A 155 3.09 8.11 -25.46
N LEU A 156 1.76 8.10 -25.57
CA LEU A 156 0.99 7.24 -26.49
C LEU A 156 0.50 7.98 -27.76
N ASP A 157 0.95 9.23 -27.99
CA ASP A 157 0.73 10.00 -29.22
C ASP A 157 1.77 9.71 -30.32
#